data_AF-A0A179BE60-F1
#
_entry.id   AF-A0A179BE60-F1
#
_cell.length_a   1.000
_cell.length_b   1.000
_cell.length_c   1.000
_cell.angle_alpha   90.00
_cell.angle_beta   90.00
_cell.angle_gamma   90.00
#
_symmetry.space_group_name_H-M   'P 1'
#
loop_
_entity.id
_entity.type
_entity.pdbx_description
1 polymer ?
#
loop_
_entity_poly.entity_id
_entity_poly.type
_entity_poly.pdbx_seq_one_letter_code
_entity_poly.pdbx_strand_id
1 'polypeptide(L)'
;MVNKEFNMDAEAVDLLTLPANEFAASILTILYLNVLMPKGVTEMTVICNGSVITLGKNDPMDRLRRAMQCLAEEIRVQEIKSA
;
A
#
# COMPACT_ATOMS: atom_id res chain seq x y z
N MET A 1 -4.45 28.63 -0.17
CA MET A 1 -3.82 27.30 -0.13
C MET A 1 -2.61 27.36 -1.04
N VAL A 2 -1.41 27.27 -0.49
CA VAL A 2 -0.18 27.26 -1.31
C VAL A 2 -0.19 25.94 -2.08
N ASN A 3 -0.28 26.02 -3.41
CA ASN A 3 -0.05 24.86 -4.27
C ASN A 3 1.39 24.41 -4.03
N LYS A 4 1.55 23.37 -3.22
CA LYS A 4 2.84 22.71 -3.01
C LYS A 4 3.10 21.94 -4.31
N GLU A 5 3.84 22.54 -5.23
CA GLU A 5 4.30 21.85 -6.43
C GLU A 5 5.03 20.59 -5.97
N PHE A 6 4.49 19.42 -6.34
CA PHE A 6 5.16 18.15 -6.12
C PHE A 6 6.43 18.17 -6.96
N ASN A 7 7.59 18.18 -6.30
CA ASN A 7 8.87 18.11 -6.96
C ASN A 7 9.07 16.67 -7.47
N MET A 8 8.55 16.40 -8.67
CA MET A 8 8.61 15.08 -9.32
C MET A 8 10.05 14.59 -9.48
N ASP A 9 11.03 15.49 -9.58
CA ASP A 9 12.45 15.14 -9.71
C ASP A 9 13.01 14.56 -8.41
N ALA A 10 12.58 15.08 -7.25
CA ALA A 10 13.02 14.56 -5.95
C ALA A 10 12.47 13.14 -5.69
N GLU A 11 11.19 12.90 -5.98
CA GLU A 11 10.59 11.57 -5.82
C GLU A 11 11.20 10.54 -6.80
N ALA A 12 11.53 10.95 -8.03
CA ALA A 12 12.20 10.08 -8.99
C ALA A 12 13.62 9.69 -8.54
N VAL A 13 14.37 10.64 -7.97
CA VAL A 13 15.69 10.36 -7.39
C VAL A 13 15.57 9.41 -6.20
N ASP A 14 14.64 9.64 -5.29
CA ASP A 14 14.42 8.78 -4.13
C ASP A 14 14.07 7.34 -4.54
N LEU A 15 13.19 7.16 -5.54
CA LEU A 15 12.87 5.85 -6.11
C LEU A 15 14.12 5.10 -6.60
N LEU A 16 15.05 5.80 -7.27
CA LEU A 16 16.27 5.19 -7.80
C LEU A 16 17.29 4.81 -6.72
N THR A 17 17.17 5.35 -5.50
CA THR A 17 18.02 4.96 -4.37
C THR A 17 17.56 3.68 -3.67
N LEU A 18 16.35 3.20 -3.96
CA LEU A 18 15.79 2.03 -3.30
C LEU A 18 16.50 0.73 -3.73
N PRO A 19 16.58 -0.26 -2.82
CA PRO A 19 16.96 -1.62 -3.20
C PRO A 19 16.06 -2.15 -4.33
N ALA A 20 16.61 -2.99 -5.22
CA ALA A 20 15.93 -3.43 -6.44
C ALA A 20 14.51 -4.00 -6.22
N ASN A 21 14.29 -4.72 -5.11
CA ASN A 21 12.99 -5.28 -4.77
C ASN A 21 11.98 -4.21 -4.33
N GLU A 22 12.44 -3.20 -3.58
CA GLU A 22 11.60 -2.08 -3.13
C GLU A 22 11.27 -1.14 -4.29
N PHE A 23 12.25 -0.89 -5.16
CA PHE A 23 12.04 -0.17 -6.41
C PHE A 23 10.98 -0.87 -7.27
N ALA A 24 11.13 -2.18 -7.50
CA ALA A 24 10.18 -2.95 -8.29
C ALA A 24 8.77 -2.93 -7.67
N ALA A 25 8.65 -3.11 -6.35
CA ALA A 25 7.37 -3.00 -5.66
C ALA A 25 6.72 -1.62 -5.84
N SER A 26 7.52 -0.55 -5.77
CA SER A 26 7.05 0.83 -5.91
C SER A 26 6.55 1.12 -7.33
N ILE A 27 7.30 0.71 -8.36
CA ILE A 27 6.90 0.85 -9.76
C ILE A 27 5.64 0.05 -10.07
N LEU A 28 5.55 -1.19 -9.56
CA LEU A 28 4.35 -2.02 -9.71
C LEU A 28 3.14 -1.37 -9.03
N THR A 29 3.35 -0.74 -7.87
CA THR A 29 2.29 -0.01 -7.15
C THR A 29 1.81 1.20 -7.95
N ILE A 30 2.73 1.99 -8.51
CA ILE A 30 2.40 3.13 -9.38
C ILE A 30 1.61 2.67 -10.61
N LEU A 31 2.08 1.61 -11.29
CA LEU A 31 1.38 1.03 -12.44
C LEU A 31 -0.05 0.62 -12.08
N TYR A 32 -0.22 -0.07 -10.95
CA TYR A 32 -1.53 -0.51 -10.49
C TYR A 32 -2.47 0.66 -10.22
N LEU A 33 -2.04 1.62 -9.39
CA LEU A 33 -2.88 2.74 -8.95
C LEU A 33 -3.23 3.69 -10.10
N ASN A 34 -2.28 4.00 -10.98
CA ASN A 34 -2.47 5.05 -11.98
C ASN A 34 -2.98 4.53 -13.33
N VAL A 35 -2.79 3.24 -13.64
CA VAL A 35 -3.13 2.69 -14.95
C VAL A 35 -4.20 1.61 -14.86
N LEU A 36 -4.04 0.63 -13.97
CA LEU A 36 -4.90 -0.55 -13.94
C LEU A 36 -6.19 -0.30 -13.15
N MET A 37 -6.10 0.30 -11.97
CA MET A 37 -7.25 0.60 -11.12
C MET A 37 -8.28 1.51 -11.81
N PRO A 38 -7.90 2.60 -12.51
CA PRO A 38 -8.86 3.43 -13.25
C PRO A 38 -9.54 2.70 -14.41
N LYS A 39 -8.96 1.59 -14.89
CA LYS A 39 -9.54 0.71 -15.92
C LYS A 39 -10.43 -0.39 -15.35
N GLY A 40 -10.70 -0.36 -14.04
CA GLY A 40 -11.57 -1.32 -13.35
C GLY A 40 -10.86 -2.58 -12.88
N VAL A 41 -9.54 -2.65 -12.93
CA VAL A 41 -8.77 -3.75 -12.33
C VAL A 41 -8.78 -3.57 -10.81
N THR A 42 -9.39 -4.50 -10.09
CA THR A 42 -9.58 -4.40 -8.62
C THR A 42 -8.47 -5.08 -7.82
N GLU A 43 -7.60 -5.82 -8.50
CA GLU A 43 -6.50 -6.57 -7.90
C GLU A 43 -5.41 -6.85 -8.93
N MET A 44 -4.15 -6.80 -8.48
CA MET A 44 -3.01 -7.24 -9.26
C MET A 44 -2.09 -8.08 -8.37
N THR A 45 -1.73 -9.28 -8.83
CA THR A 45 -0.71 -10.11 -8.19
C THR A 45 0.45 -10.33 -9.15
N VAL A 46 1.66 -10.04 -8.71
CA VAL A 46 2.89 -10.11 -9.51
C VAL A 46 3.94 -10.92 -8.77
N ILE A 47 4.65 -11.77 -9.52
CA ILE A 47 5.84 -12.45 -9.02
C ILE A 47 7.06 -11.64 -9.46
N CYS A 48 7.79 -11.07 -8.49
CA CYS A 48 8.98 -10.29 -8.73
C CYS A 48 10.12 -10.83 -7.86
N ASN A 49 11.23 -11.27 -8.49
CA ASN A 49 12.41 -11.81 -7.80
C ASN A 49 12.09 -12.89 -6.75
N GLY A 50 11.13 -13.78 -7.04
CA GLY A 50 10.72 -14.84 -6.12
C GLY A 50 9.75 -14.40 -5.00
N SER A 51 9.46 -13.10 -4.89
CA SER A 51 8.44 -12.55 -4.00
C SER A 51 7.10 -12.42 -4.71
N VAL A 52 6.01 -12.73 -4.01
CA VAL A 52 4.64 -12.51 -4.49
C VAL A 52 4.13 -11.19 -3.91
N ILE A 53 3.79 -10.24 -4.77
CA ILE A 53 3.27 -8.93 -4.42
C ILE A 53 1.82 -8.87 -4.86
N THR A 54 0.88 -8.67 -3.93
CA THR A 54 -0.55 -8.51 -4.21
C THR A 54 -1.00 -7.12 -3.81
N LEU A 55 -1.59 -6.39 -4.75
CA LEU A 55 -2.14 -5.04 -4.57
C LEU A 55 -3.63 -5.06 -4.85
N GLY A 56 -4.40 -4.30 -4.05
CA GLY A 56 -5.85 -4.19 -4.21
C GLY A 56 -6.64 -4.97 -3.16
N LYS A 57 -7.78 -5.55 -3.56
CA LYS A 57 -8.80 -6.08 -2.63
C LYS A 57 -8.24 -7.08 -1.61
N ASN A 58 -7.32 -7.97 -2.01
CA ASN A 58 -6.73 -8.96 -1.12
C ASN A 58 -5.26 -8.68 -0.75
N ASP A 59 -4.79 -7.43 -0.81
CA ASP A 59 -3.47 -7.05 -0.29
C ASP A 59 -3.31 -7.58 1.16
N PRO A 60 -2.35 -8.50 1.42
CA PRO A 60 -2.12 -9.08 2.74
C PRO A 60 -1.84 -8.04 3.82
N MET A 61 -1.12 -6.96 3.49
CA MET A 61 -0.77 -5.91 4.44
C MET A 61 -1.98 -5.05 4.80
N ASP A 62 -2.84 -4.76 3.82
CA ASP A 62 -4.08 -4.04 4.06
C ASP A 62 -5.08 -4.88 4.87
N ARG A 63 -5.14 -6.20 4.60
CA ARG A 63 -5.91 -7.15 5.41
C ARG A 63 -5.41 -7.20 6.86
N LEU A 64 -4.09 -7.25 7.07
CA LEU A 64 -3.49 -7.23 8.40
C LEU A 64 -3.83 -5.93 9.14
N ARG A 65 -3.70 -4.78 8.47
CA ARG A 65 -4.03 -3.47 9.04
C ARG A 65 -5.49 -3.40 9.50
N ARG A 66 -6.43 -3.87 8.68
CA ARG A 66 -7.85 -3.96 9.05
C ARG A 66 -8.07 -4.88 10.25
N ALA A 67 -7.43 -6.05 10.28
CA ALA A 67 -7.55 -6.98 11.40
C ALA A 67 -7.05 -6.36 12.72
N MET A 68 -5.93 -5.63 12.68
CA MET A 68 -5.40 -4.91 13.84
C MET A 68 -6.37 -3.83 14.34
N GLN A 69 -7.00 -3.07 13.44
CA GLN A 69 -8.00 -2.07 13.79
C GLN A 69 -9.23 -2.69 14.46
N CYS A 70 -9.76 -3.79 13.89
CA CYS A 70 -10.88 -4.51 14.50
C CYS A 70 -10.54 -5.03 15.90
N LEU A 71 -9.34 -5.57 16.09
CA LEU A 71 -8.90 -6.05 17.40
C LEU A 71 -8.78 -4.92 18.43
N ALA A 72 -8.20 -3.78 18.04
CA ALA A 72 -8.07 -2.62 18.91
C ALA A 72 -9.44 -2.09 19.37
N GLU A 73 -10.42 -2.07 18.47
CA GLU A 73 -11.78 -1.66 18.80
C GLU A 73 -12.47 -2.63 19.77
N GLU A 74 -12.29 -3.95 19.59
CA GLU A 74 -12.84 -4.94 20.52
C GLU A 74 -12.20 -4.81 21.91
N ILE A 75 -10.88 -4.60 22.00
CA ILE A 75 -10.19 -4.36 23.29
C ILE A 75 -10.80 -3.15 23.99
N ARG A 76 -10.96 -2.03 23.27
CA ARG A 76 -11.56 -0.80 23.80
C ARG A 76 -12.97 -1.04 24.36
N VAL A 77 -13.80 -1.81 23.65
CA VAL A 77 -15.16 -2.17 24.11
C VAL A 77 -15.12 -3.03 25.38
N GLN A 78 -14.19 -3.98 25.48
CA GLN A 78 -14.05 -4.83 26.66
C GLN A 78 -13.56 -4.05 27.89
N GLU A 79 -12.64 -3.11 27.71
CA GLU A 79 -12.16 -2.24 28.79
C GLU A 79 -13.29 -1.36 29.35
N ILE A 80 -14.15 -0.81 28.48
CA ILE A 80 -15.33 -0.03 28.90
C ILE A 80 -16.33 -0.90 29.67
N LYS A 81 -16.54 -2.15 29.26
CA LYS A 81 -17.46 -3.08 29.94
C LYS A 81 -16.93 -3.57 31.30
N SER A 82 -15.62 -3.51 31.49
CA SER A 82 -14.94 -4.00 32.70
C SER A 82 -14.68 -2.89 33.73
N ALA A 83 -14.99 -1.63 33.39
CA ALA A 83 -14.89 -0.45 34.25
C ALA A 83 -16.24 -0.13 34.91
#